data_AF-A0AA89BKG3-F1
#
_entry.id   AF-A0AA89BKG3-F1
#
_cell.length_a   1.000
_cell.length_b   1.000
_cell.length_c   1.000
_cell.angle_alpha   90.00
_cell.angle_beta   90.00
_cell.angle_gamma   90.00
#
_symmetry.space_group_name_H-M   'P 1'
#
loop_
_entity.id
_entity.type
_entity.pdbx_description
1 polymer ?
#
loop_
_entity_poly.entity_id
_entity_poly.type
_entity_poly.pdbx_seq_one_letter_code
_entity_poly.pdbx_strand_id
1 'polypeptide(L)'
;MGREFPSDKVRAAMLIRANCLAKAYSGVRPVVIKSLLDMINYDITPAVPLRGSISSSGDLMPLSYIAAALIGSENSRVVKNGKTMSSREAFEEEGLDHLVLGPKEGLAIANATSFTAGLASHVLYDANILLLLTQICTALAVEVLKGTTESFHPLINECLPHNGPKEVAENLKFLLDESKLATDTLSMHLPDEYGKLKQDRYSLRTSPQWLGPVVETLNESCRRITIELNSANDNPIVDHRRKIIVSGGNFQGETMSVAMDQTRQGLGICGKLLFSQFSEIVNASLNFGLPPNLCGSDINLDFGFKGCDIAMASYMAELDHFVNPMSNHVLSAEMHNQSVNSVGLVSSRLSAEAIEILQMMVTNSLLLTVQGVDLRYLKLLVVAEMDSFIKENPGFKHLLKEFEWYELVFSDIATTIDRMKRNAGLNGVNYTEVENLIMRFKKIYQAVCDGSVETWKMLGKGTRRVYNFIRNDLHIPFFCGQEGIHVWLQKILDSIQKRDIEDVLMDIFSELGHAT
;
A
#
# COMPACT_ATOMS: atom_id res chain seq x y z
N MET A 1 15.01 -28.96 0.09
CA MET A 1 15.42 -27.83 0.97
C MET A 1 14.32 -26.79 0.91
N GLY A 2 13.69 -26.43 2.03
CA GLY A 2 12.84 -25.22 2.18
C GLY A 2 11.76 -24.95 1.12
N ARG A 3 11.21 -23.72 1.16
CA ARG A 3 10.41 -23.14 0.07
C ARG A 3 11.35 -22.63 -1.03
N GLU A 4 10.86 -22.57 -2.27
CA GLU A 4 11.58 -22.01 -3.43
C GLU A 4 11.23 -20.52 -3.61
N PHE A 5 12.10 -19.78 -4.31
CA PHE A 5 11.79 -18.43 -4.76
C PHE A 5 10.65 -18.46 -5.80
N PRO A 6 9.72 -17.49 -5.75
CA PRO A 6 8.78 -17.27 -6.84
C PRO A 6 9.52 -17.02 -8.17
N SER A 7 8.96 -17.53 -9.27
CA SER A 7 9.61 -17.51 -10.59
C SER A 7 9.91 -16.10 -11.09
N ASP A 8 9.04 -15.13 -10.82
CA ASP A 8 9.25 -13.71 -11.16
C ASP A 8 10.53 -13.16 -10.50
N LYS A 9 10.82 -13.52 -9.25
CA LYS A 9 12.03 -13.08 -8.53
C LYS A 9 13.30 -13.73 -9.10
N VAL A 10 13.23 -15.00 -9.50
CA VAL A 10 14.35 -15.69 -10.17
C VAL A 10 14.63 -15.04 -11.54
N ARG A 11 13.58 -14.75 -12.31
CA ARG A 11 13.69 -14.08 -13.62
C ARG A 11 14.30 -12.68 -13.49
N ALA A 12 13.93 -11.91 -12.46
CA ALA A 12 14.56 -10.64 -12.17
C ALA A 12 16.08 -10.80 -11.92
N ALA A 13 16.48 -11.79 -11.11
CA ALA A 13 17.89 -12.08 -10.87
C ALA A 13 18.65 -12.47 -12.15
N MET A 14 18.03 -13.28 -13.03
CA MET A 14 18.60 -13.66 -14.32
C MET A 14 18.82 -12.44 -15.23
N LEU A 15 17.82 -11.56 -15.33
CA LEU A 15 17.89 -10.34 -16.14
C LEU A 15 18.99 -9.40 -15.65
N ILE A 16 19.07 -9.20 -14.34
CA ILE A 16 20.11 -8.37 -13.71
C ILE A 16 21.48 -8.99 -13.96
N ARG A 17 21.63 -10.31 -13.81
CA ARG A 17 22.89 -10.98 -14.09
C ARG A 17 23.32 -10.78 -15.54
N ALA A 18 22.40 -10.93 -16.49
CA ALA A 18 22.67 -10.66 -17.90
C ALA A 18 23.14 -9.22 -18.12
N ASN A 19 22.47 -8.22 -17.52
CA ASN A 19 22.85 -6.81 -17.60
C ASN A 19 24.24 -6.53 -17.02
N CYS A 20 24.54 -7.06 -15.83
CA CYS A 20 25.84 -6.91 -15.18
C CYS A 20 26.97 -7.51 -16.02
N LEU A 21 26.77 -8.71 -16.58
CA LEU A 21 27.73 -9.38 -17.45
C LEU A 21 27.98 -8.59 -18.76
N ALA A 22 26.94 -7.95 -19.31
CA ALA A 22 27.02 -7.15 -20.52
C ALA A 22 27.91 -5.90 -20.38
N LYS A 23 28.26 -5.48 -19.16
CA LYS A 23 29.23 -4.40 -18.92
C LYS A 23 30.67 -4.76 -19.34
N ALA A 24 30.92 -6.04 -19.68
CA ALA A 24 32.19 -6.54 -20.22
C ALA A 24 33.39 -6.46 -19.27
N TYR A 25 33.14 -6.56 -17.95
CA TYR A 25 34.17 -6.61 -16.90
C TYR A 25 34.29 -7.99 -16.22
N SER A 26 33.48 -8.96 -16.62
CA SER A 26 33.44 -10.31 -16.02
C SER A 26 34.22 -11.37 -16.79
N GLY A 27 34.74 -11.05 -17.97
CA GLY A 27 35.52 -12.01 -18.78
C GLY A 27 34.72 -13.22 -19.29
N VAL A 28 33.42 -13.04 -19.58
CA VAL A 28 32.54 -14.10 -20.09
C VAL A 28 32.32 -14.00 -21.59
N ARG A 29 32.00 -15.11 -22.24
CA ARG A 29 31.56 -15.10 -23.64
C ARG A 29 30.15 -14.52 -23.79
N PRO A 30 29.83 -13.85 -24.90
CA PRO A 30 28.47 -13.36 -25.17
C PRO A 30 27.39 -14.45 -25.13
N VAL A 31 27.74 -15.70 -25.44
CA VAL A 31 26.81 -16.84 -25.36
C VAL A 31 26.26 -17.05 -23.95
N VAL A 32 27.02 -16.73 -22.90
CA VAL A 32 26.53 -16.83 -21.51
C VAL A 32 25.37 -15.87 -21.27
N ILE A 33 25.51 -14.62 -21.74
CA ILE A 33 24.47 -13.59 -21.64
C ILE A 33 23.27 -14.01 -22.48
N LYS A 34 23.51 -14.50 -23.70
CA LYS A 34 22.45 -14.97 -24.60
C LYS A 34 21.65 -16.11 -23.97
N SER A 35 22.30 -17.13 -23.42
CA SER A 35 21.60 -18.26 -22.78
C SER A 35 20.75 -17.84 -21.58
N LEU A 36 21.20 -16.86 -20.77
CA LEU A 36 20.36 -16.30 -19.70
C LEU A 36 19.09 -15.64 -20.26
N LEU A 37 19.22 -14.87 -21.35
CA LEU A 37 18.09 -14.22 -22.01
C LEU A 37 17.18 -15.23 -22.71
N ASP A 38 17.74 -16.25 -23.35
CA ASP A 38 16.99 -17.34 -23.98
C ASP A 38 16.13 -18.05 -22.93
N MET A 39 16.70 -18.41 -21.78
CA MET A 39 15.91 -18.98 -20.67
C MET A 39 14.76 -18.07 -20.23
N ILE A 40 14.96 -16.75 -20.16
CA ILE A 40 13.88 -15.79 -19.82
C ILE A 40 12.79 -15.78 -20.91
N ASN A 41 13.19 -15.74 -22.18
CA ASN A 41 12.29 -15.64 -23.33
C ASN A 41 11.46 -16.92 -23.54
N TYR A 42 12.02 -18.08 -23.22
CA TYR A 42 11.35 -19.39 -23.33
C TYR A 42 10.72 -19.88 -22.02
N ASP A 43 10.56 -18.98 -21.04
CA ASP A 43 9.98 -19.26 -19.71
C ASP A 43 10.67 -20.40 -18.95
N ILE A 44 11.97 -20.58 -19.12
CA ILE A 44 12.76 -21.58 -18.41
C ILE A 44 13.33 -20.95 -17.14
N THR A 45 12.65 -21.14 -16.00
CA THR A 45 13.04 -20.50 -14.74
C THR A 45 13.60 -21.52 -13.74
N PRO A 46 14.85 -21.43 -13.27
CA PRO A 46 15.40 -22.37 -12.29
C PRO A 46 14.60 -22.42 -10.98
N ALA A 47 14.45 -23.63 -10.43
CA ALA A 47 13.88 -23.86 -9.10
C ALA A 47 14.95 -23.56 -8.04
N VAL A 48 14.87 -22.39 -7.42
CA VAL A 48 15.92 -21.87 -6.52
C VAL A 48 15.44 -21.84 -5.07
N PRO A 49 16.17 -22.40 -4.09
CA PRO A 49 15.78 -22.31 -2.68
C PRO A 49 15.75 -20.86 -2.16
N LEU A 50 14.75 -20.56 -1.32
CA LEU A 50 14.51 -19.22 -0.77
C LEU A 50 15.62 -18.68 0.16
N ARG A 51 16.41 -19.58 0.76
CA ARG A 51 17.43 -19.24 1.78
C ARG A 51 18.78 -19.84 1.42
N GLY A 52 19.84 -19.25 1.97
CA GLY A 52 21.22 -19.73 1.80
C GLY A 52 22.21 -18.69 1.27
N SER A 53 21.78 -17.42 1.12
CA SER A 53 22.67 -16.30 0.80
C SER A 53 22.86 -15.37 2.00
N ILE A 54 24.09 -14.86 2.13
CA ILE A 54 24.45 -13.72 3.00
C ILE A 54 24.89 -12.49 2.17
N SER A 55 24.73 -12.55 0.84
CA SER A 55 24.92 -11.42 -0.08
C SER A 55 26.28 -10.72 0.05
N SER A 56 27.36 -11.51 0.22
CA SER A 56 28.72 -11.01 0.49
C SER A 56 29.84 -11.66 -0.33
N SER A 57 29.57 -12.74 -1.05
CA SER A 57 30.38 -13.19 -2.20
C SER A 57 29.46 -13.23 -3.41
N GLY A 58 28.52 -12.27 -3.45
CA GLY A 58 27.26 -12.39 -4.17
C GLY A 58 26.27 -13.37 -3.51
N ASP A 59 25.15 -13.56 -4.18
CA ASP A 59 24.12 -14.56 -3.92
C ASP A 59 24.55 -15.92 -4.47
N LEU A 60 25.70 -16.41 -3.99
CA LEU A 60 26.42 -17.56 -4.55
C LEU A 60 25.56 -18.81 -4.62
N MET A 61 24.90 -19.18 -3.51
CA MET A 61 24.07 -20.38 -3.48
C MET A 61 22.87 -20.24 -4.43
N PRO A 62 22.04 -19.18 -4.39
CA PRO A 62 20.95 -19.00 -5.36
C PRO A 62 21.41 -18.97 -6.83
N LEU A 63 22.48 -18.24 -7.15
CA LEU A 63 22.98 -18.12 -8.53
C LEU A 63 23.60 -19.43 -9.05
N SER A 64 24.07 -20.30 -8.17
CA SER A 64 24.56 -21.63 -8.54
C SER A 64 23.47 -22.51 -9.16
N TYR A 65 22.19 -22.32 -8.80
CA TYR A 65 21.07 -23.03 -9.43
C TYR A 65 20.81 -22.56 -10.87
N ILE A 66 21.03 -21.26 -11.14
CA ILE A 66 21.00 -20.72 -12.51
C ILE A 66 22.16 -21.31 -13.32
N ALA A 67 23.37 -21.32 -12.76
CA ALA A 67 24.53 -21.95 -13.40
C ALA A 67 24.28 -23.45 -13.67
N ALA A 68 23.70 -24.18 -12.71
CA ALA A 68 23.39 -25.59 -12.84
C ALA A 68 22.38 -25.88 -13.96
N ALA A 69 21.38 -25.01 -14.14
CA ALA A 69 20.45 -25.09 -15.27
C ALA A 69 21.12 -24.81 -16.61
N LEU A 70 21.96 -23.77 -16.68
CA LEU A 70 22.70 -23.41 -17.91
C LEU A 70 23.59 -24.55 -18.41
N ILE A 71 24.23 -25.30 -17.50
CA ILE A 71 25.12 -26.42 -17.87
C ILE A 71 24.39 -27.78 -17.97
N GLY A 72 23.08 -27.83 -17.74
CA GLY A 72 22.31 -29.08 -17.80
C GLY A 72 22.70 -30.09 -16.72
N SER A 73 22.87 -29.64 -15.48
CA SER A 73 23.18 -30.55 -14.35
C SER A 73 22.02 -31.54 -14.12
N GLU A 74 22.34 -32.79 -13.80
CA GLU A 74 21.35 -33.88 -13.66
C GLU A 74 20.27 -33.60 -12.60
N ASN A 75 20.65 -32.90 -11.53
CA ASN A 75 19.77 -32.53 -10.44
C ASN A 75 19.12 -31.16 -10.63
N SER A 76 19.38 -30.45 -11.73
CA SER A 76 18.81 -29.12 -11.97
C SER A 76 17.35 -29.22 -12.41
N ARG A 77 16.50 -28.51 -11.68
CA ARG A 77 15.06 -28.38 -11.94
C ARG A 77 14.73 -26.97 -12.37
N VAL A 78 13.79 -26.86 -13.29
CA VAL A 78 13.25 -25.59 -13.80
C VAL A 78 11.72 -25.65 -13.79
N VAL A 79 11.10 -24.49 -13.70
CA VAL A 79 9.67 -24.27 -13.93
C VAL A 79 9.52 -23.67 -15.31
N LYS A 80 8.68 -24.28 -16.15
CA LYS A 80 8.32 -23.82 -17.49
C LYS A 80 6.83 -23.97 -17.70
N ASN A 81 6.13 -22.89 -18.08
CA ASN A 81 4.67 -22.88 -18.23
C ASN A 81 3.94 -23.45 -16.99
N GLY A 82 4.45 -23.12 -15.79
CA GLY A 82 3.92 -23.59 -14.50
C GLY A 82 4.22 -25.05 -14.15
N LYS A 83 4.98 -25.79 -14.96
CA LYS A 83 5.36 -27.19 -14.69
C LYS A 83 6.82 -27.31 -14.30
N THR A 84 7.10 -28.07 -13.24
CA THR A 84 8.47 -28.41 -12.84
C THR A 84 8.99 -29.57 -13.67
N MET A 85 10.18 -29.41 -14.27
CA MET A 85 10.85 -30.45 -15.06
C MET A 85 12.38 -30.33 -14.94
N SER A 86 13.14 -31.24 -15.56
CA SER A 86 14.61 -31.09 -15.59
C SER A 86 15.03 -29.96 -16.53
N SER A 87 16.17 -29.33 -16.25
CA SER A 87 16.74 -28.32 -17.15
C SER A 87 17.05 -28.88 -18.55
N ARG A 88 17.44 -30.16 -18.65
CA ARG A 88 17.74 -30.83 -19.92
C ARG A 88 16.52 -30.98 -20.80
N GLU A 89 15.41 -31.48 -20.25
CA GLU A 89 14.14 -31.60 -20.96
C GLU A 89 13.67 -30.23 -21.45
N ALA A 90 13.74 -29.19 -20.59
CA ALA A 90 13.30 -27.85 -20.96
C ALA A 90 14.12 -27.22 -22.09
N PHE A 91 15.44 -27.45 -22.11
CA PHE A 91 16.33 -26.97 -23.19
C PHE A 91 16.11 -27.77 -24.48
N GLU A 92 15.96 -29.09 -24.39
CA GLU A 92 15.69 -29.97 -25.53
C GLU A 92 14.36 -29.60 -26.23
N GLU A 93 13.31 -29.31 -25.46
CA GLU A 93 12.01 -28.87 -25.99
C GLU A 93 12.10 -27.59 -26.84
N GLU A 94 13.04 -26.69 -26.52
CA GLU A 94 13.22 -25.40 -27.21
C GLU A 94 14.39 -25.41 -28.21
N GLY A 95 15.07 -26.56 -28.38
CA GLY A 95 16.24 -26.67 -29.24
C GLY A 95 17.42 -25.81 -28.77
N LEU A 96 17.57 -25.61 -27.46
CA LEU A 96 18.65 -24.83 -26.85
C LEU A 96 19.82 -25.73 -26.43
N ASP A 97 21.04 -25.24 -26.66
CA ASP A 97 22.26 -25.92 -26.20
C ASP A 97 22.60 -25.54 -24.75
N HIS A 98 23.08 -26.53 -23.98
CA HIS A 98 23.70 -26.29 -22.69
C HIS A 98 25.12 -25.71 -22.82
N LEU A 99 25.53 -24.93 -21.83
CA LEU A 99 26.84 -24.31 -21.80
C LEU A 99 27.92 -25.27 -21.27
N VAL A 100 29.02 -25.37 -22.02
CA VAL A 100 30.31 -25.81 -21.48
C VAL A 100 31.07 -24.58 -21.02
N LEU A 101 31.17 -24.37 -19.70
CA LEU A 101 31.76 -23.16 -19.12
C LEU A 101 33.27 -23.08 -19.38
N GLY A 102 33.73 -21.91 -19.81
CA GLY A 102 35.13 -21.56 -19.90
C GLY A 102 35.72 -21.11 -18.55
N PRO A 103 37.01 -20.74 -18.52
CA PRO A 103 37.63 -20.16 -17.32
C PRO A 103 36.85 -18.94 -16.83
N LYS A 104 36.73 -18.80 -15.50
CA LYS A 104 35.99 -17.73 -14.79
C LYS A 104 34.47 -17.69 -15.02
N GLU A 105 33.91 -18.26 -16.09
CA GLU A 105 32.47 -18.12 -16.40
C GLU A 105 31.55 -18.63 -15.29
N GLY A 106 31.87 -19.77 -14.65
CA GLY A 106 31.10 -20.27 -13.51
C GLY A 106 31.10 -19.29 -12.33
N LEU A 107 32.26 -18.71 -12.02
CA LEU A 107 32.38 -17.68 -10.99
C LEU A 107 31.62 -16.42 -11.39
N ALA A 108 31.72 -15.98 -12.64
CA ALA A 108 31.06 -14.78 -13.13
C ALA A 108 29.52 -14.89 -13.13
N ILE A 109 28.96 -16.10 -13.27
CA ILE A 109 27.52 -16.34 -13.11
C ILE A 109 27.14 -16.29 -11.62
N ALA A 110 27.95 -16.89 -10.75
CA ALA A 110 27.61 -17.10 -9.34
C ALA A 110 27.99 -15.95 -8.38
N ASN A 111 29.00 -15.15 -8.71
CA ASN A 111 29.56 -14.12 -7.85
C ASN A 111 28.93 -12.75 -8.18
N ALA A 112 27.69 -12.56 -7.74
CA ALA A 112 26.95 -11.32 -7.95
C ALA A 112 25.80 -11.16 -6.96
N THR A 113 25.35 -9.93 -6.70
CA THR A 113 24.22 -9.65 -5.80
C THR A 113 22.87 -9.62 -6.51
N SER A 114 22.71 -10.38 -7.60
CA SER A 114 21.57 -10.25 -8.52
C SER A 114 20.22 -10.65 -7.91
N PHE A 115 20.17 -11.63 -6.99
CA PHE A 115 18.92 -11.97 -6.29
C PHE A 115 18.52 -10.88 -5.32
N THR A 116 19.50 -10.34 -4.59
CA THR A 116 19.32 -9.23 -3.66
C THR A 116 18.80 -8.00 -4.39
N ALA A 117 19.49 -7.57 -5.44
CA ALA A 117 19.10 -6.41 -6.24
C ALA A 117 17.73 -6.60 -6.92
N GLY A 118 17.44 -7.80 -7.43
CA GLY A 118 16.16 -8.10 -8.05
C GLY A 118 15.00 -8.02 -7.07
N LEU A 119 15.12 -8.66 -5.91
CA LEU A 119 14.08 -8.58 -4.89
C LEU A 119 13.92 -7.16 -4.36
N ALA A 120 15.03 -6.45 -4.11
CA ALA A 120 15.01 -5.06 -3.67
C ALA A 120 14.31 -4.14 -4.69
N SER A 121 14.50 -4.35 -6.00
CA SER A 121 13.80 -3.58 -7.02
C SER A 121 12.29 -3.80 -7.04
N HIS A 122 11.83 -5.03 -6.78
CA HIS A 122 10.40 -5.31 -6.64
C HIS A 122 9.83 -4.62 -5.40
N VAL A 123 10.51 -4.74 -4.26
CA VAL A 123 10.10 -4.09 -3.01
C VAL A 123 9.98 -2.58 -3.19
N LEU A 124 10.97 -1.94 -3.82
CA LEU A 124 10.95 -0.50 -4.03
C LEU A 124 9.84 -0.06 -4.98
N TYR A 125 9.55 -0.84 -6.02
CA TYR A 125 8.42 -0.57 -6.90
C TYR A 125 7.12 -0.53 -6.09
N ASP A 126 6.84 -1.61 -5.35
CA ASP A 126 5.61 -1.73 -4.57
C ASP A 126 5.56 -0.70 -3.42
N ALA A 127 6.71 -0.35 -2.82
CA ALA A 127 6.80 0.67 -1.76
C ALA A 127 6.39 2.06 -2.24
N ASN A 128 6.81 2.45 -3.45
CA ASN A 128 6.44 3.74 -4.03
C ASN A 128 4.93 3.81 -4.31
N ILE A 129 4.35 2.75 -4.87
CA ILE A 129 2.89 2.64 -5.09
C ILE A 129 2.13 2.74 -3.75
N LEU A 130 2.58 2.02 -2.72
CA LEU A 130 1.95 2.04 -1.40
C LEU A 130 2.08 3.38 -0.68
N LEU A 131 3.16 4.13 -0.92
CA LEU A 131 3.30 5.49 -0.41
C LEU A 131 2.25 6.43 -1.02
N LEU A 132 2.01 6.34 -2.33
CA LEU A 132 0.95 7.11 -3.00
C LEU A 132 -0.45 6.71 -2.50
N LEU A 133 -0.71 5.40 -2.37
CA LEU A 133 -1.97 4.91 -1.82
C LEU A 133 -2.18 5.34 -0.36
N THR A 134 -1.11 5.42 0.45
CA THR A 134 -1.18 5.93 1.82
C THR A 134 -1.57 7.41 1.85
N GLN A 135 -1.07 8.22 0.92
CA GLN A 135 -1.47 9.62 0.77
C GLN A 135 -2.94 9.75 0.32
N ILE A 136 -3.40 8.89 -0.59
CA ILE A 136 -4.82 8.82 -0.99
C ILE A 136 -5.72 8.46 0.20
N CYS A 137 -5.37 7.42 0.96
CA CYS A 137 -6.08 7.06 2.19
C CYS A 137 -6.13 8.22 3.18
N THR A 138 -5.03 8.97 3.31
CA THR A 138 -4.96 10.17 4.15
C THR A 138 -5.90 11.26 3.66
N ALA A 139 -5.95 11.54 2.35
CA ALA A 139 -6.88 12.51 1.78
C ALA A 139 -8.35 12.09 2.01
N LEU A 140 -8.69 10.83 1.74
CA LEU A 140 -10.02 10.30 2.04
C LEU A 140 -10.34 10.37 3.54
N ALA A 141 -9.37 10.12 4.42
CA ALA A 141 -9.54 10.26 5.87
C ALA A 141 -9.82 11.72 6.27
N VAL A 142 -9.16 12.70 5.64
CA VAL A 142 -9.48 14.13 5.82
C VAL A 142 -10.94 14.40 5.47
N GLU A 143 -11.43 13.90 4.34
CA GLU A 143 -12.82 14.10 3.93
C GLU A 143 -13.81 13.41 4.87
N VAL A 144 -13.53 12.17 5.26
CA VAL A 144 -14.36 11.40 6.20
C VAL A 144 -14.42 12.07 7.57
N LEU A 145 -13.30 12.60 8.06
CA LEU A 145 -13.22 13.25 9.38
C LEU A 145 -13.57 14.75 9.33
N LYS A 146 -13.91 15.30 8.15
CA LYS A 146 -14.14 16.73 7.92
C LYS A 146 -12.96 17.60 8.34
N GLY A 147 -11.74 17.10 8.10
CA GLY A 147 -10.50 17.79 8.42
C GLY A 147 -10.28 19.03 7.57
N THR A 148 -9.23 19.76 7.91
CA THR A 148 -8.87 21.07 7.35
C THR A 148 -7.77 20.93 6.28
N THR A 149 -7.94 21.61 5.14
CA THR A 149 -6.92 21.68 4.08
C THR A 149 -5.78 22.65 4.42
N GLU A 150 -5.96 23.50 5.43
CA GLU A 150 -4.95 24.42 5.97
C GLU A 150 -3.65 23.71 6.33
N SER A 151 -3.74 22.48 6.83
CA SER A 151 -2.59 21.64 7.20
C SER A 151 -1.62 21.36 6.04
N PHE A 152 -2.08 21.57 4.79
CA PHE A 152 -1.32 21.34 3.56
C PHE A 152 -0.96 22.65 2.85
N HIS A 153 -1.10 23.79 3.53
CA HIS A 153 -0.83 25.10 2.95
C HIS A 153 0.67 25.29 2.62
N PRO A 154 1.03 25.83 1.44
CA PRO A 154 2.43 26.00 1.02
C PRO A 154 3.30 26.78 2.01
N LEU A 155 2.74 27.79 2.70
CA LEU A 155 3.45 28.56 3.74
C LEU A 155 4.08 27.68 4.83
N ILE A 156 3.44 26.57 5.19
CA ILE A 156 3.99 25.64 6.19
C ILE A 156 5.31 25.05 5.68
N ASN A 157 5.36 24.69 4.40
CA ASN A 157 6.56 24.14 3.75
C ASN A 157 7.60 25.23 3.42
N GLU A 158 7.19 26.48 3.20
CA GLU A 158 8.11 27.62 3.12
C GLU A 158 8.85 27.84 4.45
N CYS A 159 8.17 27.62 5.57
CA CYS A 159 8.78 27.68 6.91
C CYS A 159 9.62 26.44 7.27
N LEU A 160 9.29 25.25 6.74
CA LEU A 160 10.01 24.00 6.95
C LEU A 160 10.33 23.32 5.60
N PRO A 161 11.41 23.73 4.91
CA PRO A 161 11.63 23.45 3.50
C PRO A 161 12.30 22.08 3.24
N HIS A 162 11.75 21.02 3.82
CA HIS A 162 12.09 19.64 3.43
C HIS A 162 11.32 19.25 2.16
N ASN A 163 11.98 18.57 1.22
CA ASN A 163 11.38 18.24 -0.07
C ASN A 163 10.24 17.22 0.09
N GLY A 164 10.42 16.22 0.94
CA GLY A 164 9.42 15.19 1.17
C GLY A 164 8.09 15.74 1.70
N PRO A 165 8.07 16.49 2.83
CA PRO A 165 6.84 17.09 3.35
C PRO A 165 6.18 18.05 2.36
N LYS A 166 6.98 18.79 1.58
CA LYS A 166 6.47 19.65 0.51
C LYS A 166 5.70 18.85 -0.54
N GLU A 167 6.30 17.80 -1.08
CA GLU A 167 5.68 16.93 -2.09
C GLU A 167 4.39 16.28 -1.57
N VAL A 168 4.40 15.74 -0.35
CA VAL A 168 3.20 15.13 0.24
C VAL A 168 2.08 16.17 0.44
N ALA A 169 2.41 17.38 0.88
CA ALA A 169 1.41 18.44 1.04
C ALA A 169 0.81 18.88 -0.31
N GLU A 170 1.64 18.98 -1.36
CA GLU A 170 1.19 19.30 -2.73
C GLU A 170 0.24 18.21 -3.26
N ASN A 171 0.60 16.93 -3.07
CA ASN A 171 -0.24 15.79 -3.42
C ASN A 171 -1.58 15.82 -2.68
N LEU A 172 -1.56 15.97 -1.34
CA LEU A 172 -2.79 16.00 -0.53
C LEU A 172 -3.70 17.17 -0.91
N LYS A 173 -3.12 18.35 -1.15
CA LYS A 173 -3.88 19.52 -1.59
C LYS A 173 -4.55 19.29 -2.94
N PHE A 174 -3.85 18.65 -3.88
CA PHE A 174 -4.43 18.31 -5.18
C PHE A 174 -5.52 17.23 -5.09
N LEU A 175 -5.30 16.19 -4.30
CA LEU A 175 -6.27 15.11 -4.09
C LEU A 175 -7.60 15.66 -3.55
N LEU A 176 -7.51 16.63 -2.64
CA LEU A 176 -8.63 17.29 -1.96
C LEU A 176 -9.22 18.49 -2.72
N ASP A 177 -8.64 18.89 -3.85
CA ASP A 177 -9.14 20.01 -4.64
C ASP A 177 -10.58 19.74 -5.09
N GLU A 178 -11.44 20.75 -5.03
CA GLU A 178 -12.90 20.67 -5.23
C GLU A 178 -13.71 19.88 -4.15
N SER A 179 -13.08 19.38 -3.08
CA SER A 179 -13.79 18.65 -2.02
C SER A 179 -14.84 19.53 -1.34
N LYS A 180 -16.01 18.94 -1.07
CA LYS A 180 -17.08 19.56 -0.26
C LYS A 180 -17.14 19.03 1.16
N LEU A 181 -16.29 18.04 1.49
CA LEU A 181 -16.22 17.42 2.80
C LEU A 181 -15.04 17.94 3.62
N ALA A 182 -13.89 18.16 2.96
CA ALA A 182 -12.79 18.87 3.58
C ALA A 182 -13.16 20.35 3.79
N THR A 183 -12.62 20.95 4.85
CA THR A 183 -12.91 22.34 5.22
C THR A 183 -11.70 23.23 4.98
N ASP A 184 -11.93 24.47 4.59
CA ASP A 184 -10.90 25.51 4.54
C ASP A 184 -11.13 26.49 5.69
N THR A 185 -10.12 26.66 6.53
CA THR A 185 -10.14 27.49 7.74
C THR A 185 -9.11 28.61 7.70
N LEU A 186 -8.63 29.01 6.51
CA LEU A 186 -7.63 30.08 6.37
C LEU A 186 -8.21 31.47 6.71
N SER A 187 -8.26 31.80 8.00
CA SER A 187 -8.64 33.11 8.52
C SER A 187 -7.88 33.44 9.80
N MET A 188 -7.39 34.68 9.89
CA MET A 188 -6.77 35.20 11.11
C MET A 188 -7.78 35.35 12.27
N HIS A 189 -9.08 35.39 11.95
CA HIS A 189 -10.16 35.65 12.91
C HIS A 189 -11.24 34.55 12.82
N LEU A 190 -10.84 33.29 12.95
CA LEU A 190 -11.79 32.20 13.13
C LEU A 190 -12.54 32.37 14.47
N PRO A 191 -13.87 32.22 14.49
CA PRO A 191 -14.64 32.24 15.72
C PRO A 191 -14.28 31.04 16.60
N ASP A 192 -14.15 31.27 17.91
CA ASP A 192 -13.94 30.19 18.86
C ASP A 192 -15.29 29.49 19.16
N GLU A 193 -15.36 28.19 18.88
CA GLU A 193 -16.52 27.35 19.23
C GLU A 193 -16.22 26.55 20.50
N TYR A 194 -16.92 26.89 21.59
CA TYR A 194 -16.75 26.19 22.87
C TYR A 194 -17.10 24.70 22.74
N GLY A 195 -16.21 23.84 23.24
CA GLY A 195 -16.41 22.39 23.25
C GLY A 195 -16.07 21.66 21.95
N LYS A 196 -15.52 22.34 20.94
CA LYS A 196 -14.98 21.70 19.72
C LYS A 196 -13.47 21.86 19.63
N LEU A 197 -12.82 20.89 18.98
CA LEU A 197 -11.40 21.00 18.67
C LEU A 197 -11.18 22.11 17.64
N LYS A 198 -10.22 23.00 17.92
CA LYS A 198 -9.81 24.06 17.00
C LYS A 198 -8.92 23.54 15.86
N GLN A 199 -8.27 22.41 16.07
CA GLN A 199 -7.30 21.83 15.13
C GLN A 199 -7.53 20.33 15.01
N ASP A 200 -7.27 19.80 13.83
CA ASP A 200 -7.26 18.37 13.59
C ASP A 200 -6.19 17.67 14.47
N ARG A 201 -6.44 16.38 14.71
CA ARG A 201 -5.46 15.49 15.33
C ARG A 201 -4.28 15.25 14.40
N TYR A 202 -3.17 14.79 14.98
CA TYR A 202 -1.88 14.71 14.27
C TYR A 202 -1.91 13.74 13.09
N SER A 203 -2.69 12.67 13.18
CA SER A 203 -2.86 11.68 12.10
C SER A 203 -3.33 12.30 10.77
N LEU A 204 -4.01 13.46 10.81
CA LEU A 204 -4.34 14.24 9.62
C LEU A 204 -3.37 15.41 9.46
N ARG A 205 -3.25 16.25 10.49
CA ARG A 205 -2.57 17.55 10.41
C ARG A 205 -1.08 17.47 10.14
N THR A 206 -0.41 16.44 10.68
CA THR A 206 1.04 16.28 10.51
C THR A 206 1.39 15.22 9.48
N SER A 207 0.43 14.77 8.67
CA SER A 207 0.65 13.70 7.69
C SER A 207 1.73 14.04 6.64
N PRO A 208 1.91 15.30 6.15
CA PRO A 208 3.03 15.62 5.27
C PRO A 208 4.38 15.49 5.97
N GLN A 209 4.49 15.98 7.21
CA GLN A 209 5.73 15.89 7.98
C GLN A 209 6.05 14.45 8.41
N TRP A 210 5.04 13.60 8.54
CA TRP A 210 5.19 12.18 8.86
C TRP A 210 5.63 11.34 7.65
N LEU A 211 5.00 11.54 6.48
CA LEU A 211 5.28 10.77 5.27
C LEU A 211 6.45 11.34 4.45
N GLY A 212 6.77 12.63 4.60
CA GLY A 212 7.82 13.28 3.84
C GLY A 212 9.21 12.60 3.94
N PRO A 213 9.68 12.22 5.13
CA PRO A 213 10.93 11.46 5.26
C PRO A 213 10.90 10.10 4.54
N VAL A 214 9.71 9.50 4.35
CA VAL A 214 9.55 8.25 3.60
C VAL A 214 9.79 8.49 2.11
N VAL A 215 9.25 9.58 1.55
CA VAL A 215 9.54 10.01 0.15
C VAL A 215 11.05 10.11 -0.07
N GLU A 216 11.73 10.86 0.79
CA GLU A 216 13.18 11.09 0.68
C GLU A 216 13.98 9.77 0.80
N THR A 217 13.52 8.88 1.70
CA THR A 217 14.13 7.56 1.91
C THR A 217 13.96 6.64 0.70
N LEU A 218 12.76 6.59 0.10
CA LEU A 218 12.50 5.76 -1.08
C LEU A 218 13.26 6.29 -2.30
N ASN A 219 13.36 7.61 -2.48
CA ASN A 219 14.14 8.22 -3.55
C ASN A 219 15.62 7.83 -3.47
N GLU A 220 16.22 7.94 -2.28
CA GLU A 220 17.61 7.53 -2.08
C GLU A 220 17.80 6.01 -2.23
N SER A 221 16.83 5.21 -1.79
CA SER A 221 16.87 3.75 -1.94
C SER A 221 16.77 3.35 -3.42
N CYS A 222 15.88 3.98 -4.19
CA CYS A 222 15.78 3.78 -5.64
C CYS A 222 17.08 4.16 -6.34
N ARG A 223 17.70 5.28 -5.98
CA ARG A 223 19.01 5.68 -6.53
C ARG A 223 20.08 4.62 -6.25
N ARG A 224 20.18 4.15 -5.01
CA ARG A 224 21.15 3.11 -4.59
C ARG A 224 20.94 1.82 -5.35
N ILE A 225 19.72 1.29 -5.38
CA ILE A 225 19.41 0.04 -6.09
C ILE A 225 19.61 0.19 -7.60
N THR A 226 19.27 1.34 -8.19
CA THR A 226 19.51 1.60 -9.62
C THR A 226 20.99 1.51 -10.00
N ILE A 227 21.88 1.99 -9.13
CA ILE A 227 23.33 1.84 -9.31
C ILE A 227 23.73 0.37 -9.27
N GLU A 228 23.25 -0.39 -8.27
CA GLU A 228 23.54 -1.83 -8.14
C GLU A 228 23.05 -2.64 -9.35
N LEU A 229 21.83 -2.38 -9.82
CA LEU A 229 21.25 -2.99 -11.02
C LEU A 229 22.11 -2.79 -12.27
N ASN A 230 22.91 -1.73 -12.30
CA ASN A 230 23.72 -1.31 -13.45
C ASN A 230 25.23 -1.44 -13.23
N SER A 231 25.66 -2.13 -12.17
CA SER A 231 27.05 -2.28 -11.78
C SER A 231 27.69 -3.59 -12.26
N ALA A 232 29.02 -3.58 -12.41
CA ALA A 232 29.82 -4.80 -12.55
C ALA A 232 30.22 -5.30 -11.14
N ASN A 233 29.32 -6.05 -10.52
CA ASN A 233 29.38 -6.55 -9.14
C ASN A 233 30.05 -7.93 -8.98
N ASP A 234 30.98 -8.25 -9.89
CA ASP A 234 31.71 -9.53 -9.97
C ASP A 234 33.17 -9.36 -9.51
N ASN A 235 33.85 -10.47 -9.24
CA ASN A 235 35.27 -10.52 -8.91
C ASN A 235 35.98 -11.73 -9.54
N PRO A 236 37.25 -11.59 -9.97
CA PRO A 236 37.95 -10.32 -10.19
C PRO A 236 37.37 -9.54 -11.37
N ILE A 237 37.62 -8.24 -11.40
CA ILE A 237 37.30 -7.37 -12.54
C ILE A 237 38.36 -7.55 -13.62
N VAL A 238 37.91 -7.82 -14.85
CA VAL A 238 38.75 -7.99 -16.03
C VAL A 238 38.63 -6.74 -16.90
N ASP A 239 39.70 -5.96 -16.98
CA ASP A 239 39.77 -4.82 -17.89
C ASP A 239 40.70 -5.17 -19.06
N HIS A 240 40.07 -5.62 -20.15
CA HIS A 240 40.79 -6.02 -21.36
C HIS A 240 41.47 -4.85 -22.08
N ARG A 241 40.99 -3.61 -21.89
CA ARG A 241 41.54 -2.41 -22.53
C ARG A 241 42.84 -2.00 -21.85
N ARG A 242 42.85 -2.04 -20.52
CA ARG A 242 44.03 -1.75 -19.69
C ARG A 242 44.94 -2.97 -19.52
N LYS A 243 44.49 -4.17 -19.93
CA LYS A 243 45.19 -5.45 -19.79
C LYS A 243 45.51 -5.77 -18.32
N ILE A 244 44.56 -5.51 -17.44
CA ILE A 244 44.69 -5.76 -16.00
C ILE A 244 43.54 -6.62 -15.49
N ILE A 245 43.83 -7.37 -14.43
CA ILE A 245 42.84 -8.09 -13.63
C ILE A 245 42.96 -7.52 -12.22
N VAL A 246 41.85 -7.02 -11.67
CA VAL A 246 41.81 -6.38 -10.36
C VAL A 246 40.88 -7.16 -9.46
N SER A 247 41.41 -7.66 -8.35
CA SER A 247 40.61 -8.27 -7.29
C SER A 247 40.07 -7.18 -6.35
N GLY A 248 38.81 -7.30 -5.97
CA GLY A 248 38.13 -6.33 -5.11
C GLY A 248 36.89 -6.92 -4.45
N GLY A 249 36.09 -6.05 -3.82
CA GLY A 249 34.91 -6.44 -3.04
C GLY A 249 33.57 -6.01 -3.65
N ASN A 250 33.47 -5.82 -4.97
CA ASN A 250 32.25 -5.32 -5.63
C ASN A 250 31.03 -6.24 -5.46
N PHE A 251 31.23 -7.47 -4.98
CA PHE A 251 30.18 -8.43 -4.64
C PHE A 251 29.56 -8.19 -3.24
N GLN A 252 30.04 -7.20 -2.48
CA GLN A 252 29.53 -6.87 -1.14
C GLN A 252 28.25 -6.02 -1.26
N GLY A 253 27.14 -6.53 -0.71
CA GLY A 253 25.81 -5.94 -0.89
C GLY A 253 25.35 -4.91 0.14
N GLU A 254 26.24 -4.34 0.96
CA GLU A 254 25.87 -3.52 2.13
C GLU A 254 24.95 -2.34 1.78
N THR A 255 25.20 -1.69 0.65
CA THR A 255 24.36 -0.60 0.12
C THR A 255 22.89 -1.01 0.01
N MET A 256 22.62 -2.24 -0.42
CA MET A 256 21.26 -2.75 -0.57
C MET A 256 20.63 -3.09 0.77
N SER A 257 21.40 -3.63 1.72
CA SER A 257 20.91 -3.91 3.07
C SER A 257 20.46 -2.66 3.80
N VAL A 258 21.28 -1.59 3.73
CA VAL A 258 20.91 -0.29 4.29
C VAL A 258 19.67 0.26 3.60
N ALA A 259 19.60 0.20 2.27
CA ALA A 259 18.43 0.66 1.52
C ALA A 259 17.15 -0.11 1.91
N MET A 260 17.22 -1.43 2.06
CA MET A 260 16.07 -2.28 2.42
C MET A 260 15.65 -2.10 3.87
N ASP A 261 16.60 -1.96 4.81
CA ASP A 261 16.29 -1.65 6.21
C ASP A 261 15.60 -0.28 6.33
N GLN A 262 16.10 0.76 5.64
CA GLN A 262 15.47 2.08 5.63
C GLN A 262 14.11 2.08 4.94
N THR A 263 13.98 1.38 3.81
CA THR A 263 12.70 1.20 3.12
C THR A 263 11.67 0.57 4.04
N ARG A 264 12.02 -0.52 4.74
CA ARG A 264 11.12 -1.23 5.66
C ARG A 264 10.69 -0.38 6.85
N GLN A 265 11.58 0.47 7.38
CA GLN A 265 11.22 1.48 8.37
C GLN A 265 10.21 2.49 7.81
N GLY A 266 10.41 2.94 6.56
CA GLY A 266 9.45 3.78 5.84
C GLY A 266 8.06 3.14 5.70
N LEU A 267 8.00 1.84 5.39
CA LEU A 267 6.72 1.10 5.36
C LEU A 267 6.02 1.09 6.72
N GLY A 268 6.78 0.92 7.81
CA GLY A 268 6.25 1.00 9.17
C GLY A 268 5.66 2.38 9.51
N ILE A 269 6.30 3.46 9.05
CA ILE A 269 5.79 4.84 9.18
C ILE A 269 4.45 4.97 8.45
N CYS A 270 4.32 4.47 7.21
CA CYS A 270 3.06 4.46 6.47
C CYS A 270 1.97 3.67 7.22
N GLY A 271 2.29 2.44 7.65
CA GLY A 271 1.35 1.59 8.39
C GLY A 271 0.85 2.24 9.68
N LYS A 272 1.73 2.92 10.42
CA LYS A 272 1.36 3.60 11.67
C LYS A 272 0.39 4.75 11.45
N LEU A 273 0.57 5.50 10.37
CA LEU A 273 -0.34 6.59 10.00
C LEU A 273 -1.73 6.03 9.65
N LEU A 274 -1.77 5.01 8.79
CA LEU A 274 -3.02 4.33 8.40
C LEU A 274 -3.75 3.78 9.63
N PHE A 275 -3.03 3.09 10.52
CA PHE A 275 -3.61 2.56 11.76
C PHE A 275 -4.22 3.68 12.62
N SER A 276 -3.50 4.79 12.82
CA SER A 276 -4.01 5.92 13.62
C SER A 276 -5.26 6.55 13.00
N GLN A 277 -5.29 6.77 11.68
CA GLN A 277 -6.44 7.32 10.97
C GLN A 277 -7.63 6.36 11.01
N PHE A 278 -7.38 5.06 10.80
CA PHE A 278 -8.38 4.00 10.87
C PHE A 278 -9.07 4.00 12.24
N SER A 279 -8.29 4.00 13.33
CA SER A 279 -8.82 4.01 14.70
C SER A 279 -9.64 5.26 15.03
N GLU A 280 -9.29 6.42 14.47
CA GLU A 280 -10.09 7.64 14.63
C GLU A 280 -11.44 7.55 13.92
N ILE A 281 -11.45 7.02 12.68
CA ILE A 281 -12.66 6.92 11.85
C ILE A 281 -13.68 5.93 12.45
N VAL A 282 -13.24 4.77 12.97
CA VAL A 282 -14.15 3.78 13.54
C VAL A 282 -14.73 4.17 14.91
N ASN A 283 -14.13 5.16 15.58
CA ASN A 283 -14.53 5.59 16.91
C ASN A 283 -15.56 6.72 16.86
N ALA A 284 -16.81 6.43 17.25
CA ALA A 284 -17.92 7.40 17.26
C ALA A 284 -17.64 8.67 18.10
N SER A 285 -16.75 8.59 19.09
CA SER A 285 -16.35 9.75 19.91
C SER A 285 -15.36 10.67 19.20
N LEU A 286 -14.72 10.20 18.12
CA LEU A 286 -13.65 10.91 17.41
C LEU A 286 -14.04 11.25 15.96
N ASN A 287 -14.96 10.49 15.36
CA ASN A 287 -15.29 10.55 13.93
C ASN A 287 -16.37 11.59 13.56
N PHE A 288 -16.67 12.53 14.45
CA PHE A 288 -17.62 13.63 14.23
C PHE A 288 -19.03 13.17 13.81
N GLY A 289 -19.58 12.19 14.53
CA GLY A 289 -20.97 11.75 14.44
C GLY A 289 -21.27 10.86 13.24
N LEU A 290 -20.30 10.02 12.86
CA LEU A 290 -20.56 8.80 12.09
C LEU A 290 -20.90 7.66 13.07
N PRO A 291 -21.64 6.62 12.63
CA PRO A 291 -22.00 5.51 13.50
C PRO A 291 -20.76 4.75 14.01
N PRO A 292 -20.86 4.09 15.18
CA PRO A 292 -19.76 3.30 15.73
C PRO A 292 -19.34 2.20 14.76
N ASN A 293 -18.02 1.99 14.62
CA ASN A 293 -17.42 1.04 13.70
C ASN A 293 -17.86 1.23 12.22
N LEU A 294 -18.41 2.39 11.85
CA LEU A 294 -18.98 2.64 10.52
C LEU A 294 -20.01 1.58 10.08
N CYS A 295 -20.82 1.08 11.02
CA CYS A 295 -21.94 0.21 10.65
C CYS A 295 -22.91 0.95 9.71
N GLY A 296 -23.48 0.21 8.77
CA GLY A 296 -24.37 0.76 7.74
C GLY A 296 -25.82 0.38 7.95
N SER A 297 -26.15 -0.34 9.02
CA SER A 297 -27.50 -0.79 9.36
C SER A 297 -27.71 -0.81 10.88
N ASP A 298 -28.71 -1.54 11.40
CA ASP A 298 -29.09 -1.51 12.82
C ASP A 298 -27.87 -1.71 13.73
N ILE A 299 -27.55 -0.68 14.53
CA ILE A 299 -26.36 -0.61 15.37
C ILE A 299 -26.26 -1.74 16.41
N ASN A 300 -27.37 -2.43 16.70
CA ASN A 300 -27.40 -3.56 17.62
C ASN A 300 -27.06 -4.89 16.95
N LEU A 301 -27.13 -4.95 15.61
CA LEU A 301 -26.96 -6.16 14.81
C LEU A 301 -25.77 -6.07 13.85
N ASP A 302 -25.38 -4.85 13.47
CA ASP A 302 -24.28 -4.56 12.55
C ASP A 302 -23.10 -3.94 13.30
N PHE A 303 -22.02 -4.70 13.39
CA PHE A 303 -20.78 -4.31 14.05
C PHE A 303 -19.76 -3.67 13.09
N GLY A 304 -20.12 -3.44 11.82
CA GLY A 304 -19.31 -2.73 10.86
C GLY A 304 -17.88 -3.27 10.75
N PHE A 305 -16.94 -2.34 10.82
CA PHE A 305 -15.51 -2.56 10.69
C PHE A 305 -14.82 -3.01 11.98
N LYS A 306 -15.55 -3.50 12.98
CA LYS A 306 -14.95 -4.01 14.23
C LYS A 306 -13.92 -5.11 13.97
N GLY A 307 -14.20 -6.03 13.05
CA GLY A 307 -13.26 -7.08 12.66
C GLY A 307 -12.01 -6.53 11.96
N CYS A 308 -12.20 -5.53 11.10
CA CYS A 308 -11.11 -4.83 10.41
C CYS A 308 -10.22 -4.06 11.40
N ASP A 309 -10.78 -3.43 12.43
CA ASP A 309 -10.01 -2.73 13.48
C ASP A 309 -9.07 -3.69 14.22
N ILE A 310 -9.57 -4.88 14.58
CA ILE A 310 -8.75 -5.95 15.17
C ILE A 310 -7.65 -6.41 14.21
N ALA A 311 -7.99 -6.60 12.93
CA ALA A 311 -7.03 -7.00 11.91
C ALA A 311 -5.94 -5.93 11.72
N MET A 312 -6.31 -4.65 11.64
CA MET A 312 -5.39 -3.52 11.54
C MET A 312 -4.41 -3.46 12.71
N ALA A 313 -4.86 -3.76 13.94
CA ALA A 313 -3.98 -3.85 15.10
C ALA A 313 -2.97 -5.01 14.99
N SER A 314 -3.41 -6.17 14.51
CA SER A 314 -2.54 -7.32 14.25
C SER A 314 -1.50 -7.00 13.16
N TYR A 315 -1.94 -6.43 12.05
CA TYR A 315 -1.07 -6.05 10.93
C TYR A 315 -0.02 -5.02 11.37
N MET A 316 -0.43 -3.99 12.11
CA MET A 316 0.50 -3.00 12.62
C MET A 316 1.52 -3.62 13.58
N ALA A 317 1.12 -4.52 14.48
CA ALA A 317 2.04 -5.17 15.41
C ALA A 317 3.10 -6.00 14.70
N GLU A 318 2.72 -6.74 13.65
CA GLU A 318 3.65 -7.53 12.84
C GLU A 318 4.57 -6.65 11.98
N LEU A 319 4.01 -5.61 11.35
CA LEU A 319 4.79 -4.65 10.56
C LEU A 319 5.82 -3.91 11.42
N ASP A 320 5.43 -3.48 12.62
CA ASP A 320 6.32 -2.83 13.59
C ASP A 320 7.44 -3.77 14.05
N HIS A 321 7.17 -5.07 14.16
CA HIS A 321 8.23 -6.05 14.42
C HIS A 321 9.22 -6.14 13.25
N PHE A 322 8.75 -6.08 12.01
CA PHE A 322 9.60 -6.16 10.83
C PHE A 322 10.49 -4.95 10.61
N VAL A 323 10.17 -3.75 11.12
CA VAL A 323 11.03 -2.56 10.92
C VAL A 323 12.44 -2.68 11.53
N ASN A 324 12.67 -3.68 12.39
CA ASN A 324 13.99 -3.98 12.94
C ASN A 324 15.00 -4.23 11.81
N PRO A 325 16.18 -3.59 11.83
CA PRO A 325 17.18 -3.74 10.78
C PRO A 325 17.75 -5.17 10.78
N MET A 326 18.13 -5.67 9.60
CA MET A 326 18.87 -6.94 9.49
C MET A 326 20.37 -6.72 9.42
N SER A 327 20.81 -5.53 9.00
CA SER A 327 22.23 -5.16 8.86
C SER A 327 23.02 -5.20 10.18
N ASN A 328 22.38 -5.21 11.35
CA ASN A 328 23.03 -5.36 12.65
C ASN A 328 23.18 -6.83 13.10
N HIS A 329 22.70 -7.80 12.32
CA HIS A 329 22.72 -9.24 12.64
C HIS A 329 23.79 -10.01 11.85
N VAL A 330 24.86 -9.33 11.44
CA VAL A 330 25.97 -9.92 10.69
C VAL A 330 26.78 -10.89 11.55
N LEU A 331 27.01 -12.09 11.01
CA LEU A 331 27.82 -13.12 11.65
C LEU A 331 29.03 -13.45 10.77
N SER A 332 30.16 -13.77 11.39
CA SER A 332 31.33 -14.25 10.66
C SER A 332 31.05 -15.61 10.02
N ALA A 333 31.24 -15.72 8.71
CA ALA A 333 30.96 -16.93 7.94
C ALA A 333 32.19 -17.42 7.16
N GLU A 334 32.08 -18.63 6.60
CA GLU A 334 33.05 -19.22 5.67
C GLU A 334 34.49 -19.18 6.22
N MET A 335 34.72 -19.91 7.33
CA MET A 335 36.02 -19.97 8.01
C MET A 335 36.62 -18.58 8.34
N HIS A 336 35.77 -17.60 8.65
CA HIS A 336 36.13 -16.20 8.92
C HIS A 336 36.63 -15.38 7.73
N ASN A 337 36.63 -15.93 6.52
CA ASN A 337 36.93 -15.16 5.31
C ASN A 337 35.82 -14.12 5.01
N GLN A 338 34.55 -14.47 5.31
CA GLN A 338 33.40 -13.55 5.24
C GLN A 338 33.05 -13.05 6.65
N SER A 339 34.01 -12.41 7.31
CA SER A 339 33.87 -11.85 8.66
C SER A 339 32.87 -10.69 8.75
N VAL A 340 32.66 -9.99 7.63
CA VAL A 340 31.56 -9.05 7.40
C VAL A 340 30.80 -9.47 6.14
N ASN A 341 29.49 -9.29 6.16
CA ASN A 341 28.58 -9.60 5.05
C ASN A 341 27.33 -8.74 5.17
N SER A 342 26.64 -8.52 4.05
CA SER A 342 25.52 -7.58 4.02
C SER A 342 24.20 -8.17 4.53
N VAL A 343 24.00 -9.48 4.45
CA VAL A 343 22.70 -10.15 4.65
C VAL A 343 21.55 -9.54 3.81
N GLY A 344 21.88 -8.90 2.68
CA GLY A 344 20.95 -8.11 1.89
C GLY A 344 19.75 -8.86 1.34
N LEU A 345 19.93 -10.12 0.91
CA LEU A 345 18.80 -10.93 0.45
C LEU A 345 17.79 -11.21 1.58
N VAL A 346 18.26 -11.33 2.82
CA VAL A 346 17.38 -11.52 3.99
C VAL A 346 16.63 -10.23 4.29
N SER A 347 17.31 -9.08 4.29
CA SER A 347 16.66 -7.78 4.46
C SER A 347 15.62 -7.50 3.36
N SER A 348 15.93 -7.84 2.11
CA SER A 348 15.01 -7.70 0.98
C SER A 348 13.76 -8.59 1.14
N ARG A 349 13.93 -9.82 1.66
CA ARG A 349 12.80 -10.73 1.92
C ARG A 349 11.89 -10.23 3.04
N LEU A 350 12.44 -9.75 4.15
CA LEU A 350 11.62 -9.15 5.22
C LEU A 350 10.92 -7.88 4.75
N SER A 351 11.55 -7.12 3.86
CA SER A 351 10.92 -5.94 3.26
C SER A 351 9.77 -6.33 2.33
N ALA A 352 9.88 -7.43 1.58
CA ALA A 352 8.77 -7.98 0.80
C ALA A 352 7.61 -8.47 1.68
N GLU A 353 7.89 -9.12 2.81
CA GLU A 353 6.86 -9.51 3.79
C GLU A 353 6.17 -8.26 4.39
N ALA A 354 6.92 -7.18 4.66
CA ALA A 354 6.36 -5.90 5.09
C ALA A 354 5.47 -5.22 4.04
N ILE A 355 5.78 -5.36 2.74
CA ILE A 355 4.93 -4.88 1.64
C ILE A 355 3.56 -5.57 1.68
N GLU A 356 3.52 -6.89 1.83
CA GLU A 356 2.27 -7.66 1.89
C GLU A 356 1.38 -7.19 3.06
N ILE A 357 1.97 -6.92 4.23
CA ILE A 357 1.23 -6.40 5.38
C ILE A 357 0.68 -5.00 5.10
N LEU A 358 1.50 -4.10 4.54
CA LEU A 358 1.04 -2.74 4.23
C LEU A 358 -0.05 -2.74 3.14
N GLN A 359 0.00 -3.64 2.16
CA GLN A 359 -1.08 -3.84 1.18
C GLN A 359 -2.41 -4.17 1.88
N MET A 360 -2.40 -5.06 2.88
CA MET A 360 -3.60 -5.38 3.66
C MET A 360 -4.10 -4.17 4.47
N MET A 361 -3.21 -3.36 5.03
CA MET A 361 -3.58 -2.15 5.79
C MET A 361 -4.17 -1.05 4.89
N VAL A 362 -3.56 -0.82 3.72
CA VAL A 362 -4.08 0.10 2.70
C VAL A 362 -5.45 -0.37 2.22
N THR A 363 -5.61 -1.66 1.93
CA THR A 363 -6.87 -2.28 1.53
C THR A 363 -7.99 -2.01 2.54
N ASN A 364 -7.73 -2.23 3.82
CA ASN A 364 -8.70 -1.96 4.88
C ASN A 364 -9.04 -0.47 4.98
N SER A 365 -8.03 0.41 4.85
CA SER A 365 -8.21 1.86 4.94
C SER A 365 -9.01 2.43 3.76
N LEU A 366 -8.76 1.94 2.54
CA LEU A 366 -9.54 2.30 1.35
C LEU A 366 -11.01 1.91 1.53
N LEU A 367 -11.30 0.68 1.94
CA LEU A 367 -12.68 0.24 2.13
C LEU A 367 -13.40 1.00 3.26
N LEU A 368 -12.71 1.22 4.39
CA LEU A 368 -13.24 1.99 5.52
C LEU A 368 -13.58 3.41 5.09
N THR A 369 -12.67 4.07 4.38
CA THR A 369 -12.86 5.47 4.02
C THR A 369 -13.97 5.65 3.00
N VAL A 370 -14.09 4.81 1.96
CA VAL A 370 -15.23 4.91 1.03
C VAL A 370 -16.57 4.66 1.73
N GLN A 371 -16.63 3.74 2.70
CA GLN A 371 -17.81 3.57 3.56
C GLN A 371 -18.10 4.84 4.37
N GLY A 372 -17.06 5.44 4.94
CA GLY A 372 -17.18 6.68 5.72
C GLY A 372 -17.73 7.83 4.88
N VAL A 373 -17.31 7.96 3.63
CA VAL A 373 -17.80 8.97 2.69
C VAL A 373 -19.29 8.75 2.39
N ASP A 374 -19.72 7.52 2.12
CA ASP A 374 -21.13 7.22 1.90
C ASP A 374 -21.99 7.53 3.13
N LEU A 375 -21.52 7.17 4.32
CA LEU A 375 -22.20 7.51 5.58
C LEU A 375 -22.25 9.02 5.81
N ARG A 376 -21.20 9.77 5.41
CA ARG A 376 -21.22 11.24 5.45
C ARG A 376 -22.29 11.80 4.55
N TYR A 377 -22.38 11.30 3.32
CA TYR A 377 -23.36 11.81 2.38
C TYR A 377 -24.79 11.45 2.79
N LEU A 378 -25.01 10.22 3.25
CA LEU A 378 -26.28 9.79 3.84
C LEU A 378 -26.68 10.71 5.00
N LYS A 379 -25.77 11.00 5.92
CA LYS A 379 -26.00 11.94 7.03
C LYS A 379 -26.43 13.31 6.52
N LEU A 380 -25.77 13.85 5.50
CA LEU A 380 -26.10 15.18 4.96
C LEU A 380 -27.51 15.21 4.38
N LEU A 381 -27.91 14.18 3.62
CA LEU A 381 -29.25 14.08 3.05
C LEU A 381 -30.32 13.95 4.14
N VAL A 382 -30.09 13.11 5.14
CA VAL A 382 -31.00 12.90 6.27
C VAL A 382 -31.15 14.16 7.11
N VAL A 383 -30.05 14.83 7.43
CA VAL A 383 -30.08 16.08 8.21
C VAL A 383 -30.78 17.20 7.43
N ALA A 384 -30.55 17.32 6.12
CA ALA A 384 -31.24 18.32 5.30
C ALA A 384 -32.77 18.09 5.28
N GLU A 385 -33.20 16.84 5.14
CA GLU A 385 -34.61 16.45 5.19
C GLU A 385 -35.21 16.70 6.59
N MET A 386 -34.47 16.37 7.64
CA MET A 386 -34.85 16.64 9.02
C MET A 386 -35.00 18.14 9.30
N ASP A 387 -34.07 18.97 8.84
CA ASP A 387 -34.10 20.43 9.00
C ASP A 387 -35.26 21.06 8.22
N SER A 388 -35.58 20.55 7.03
CA SER A 388 -36.76 20.99 6.27
C SER A 388 -38.04 20.68 7.03
N PHE A 389 -38.16 19.45 7.55
CA PHE A 389 -39.32 19.04 8.34
C PHE A 389 -39.49 19.87 9.63
N ILE A 390 -38.39 20.17 10.34
CA ILE A 390 -38.42 21.00 11.55
C ILE A 390 -38.83 22.44 11.25
N LYS A 391 -38.46 22.99 10.09
CA LYS A 391 -38.91 24.35 9.68
C LYS A 391 -40.42 24.41 9.49
N GLU A 392 -41.00 23.37 8.88
CA GLU A 392 -42.45 23.26 8.69
C GLU A 392 -43.18 22.89 9.98
N ASN A 393 -42.53 22.12 10.85
CA ASN A 393 -43.11 21.59 12.09
C ASN A 393 -42.20 21.87 13.30
N PRO A 394 -42.08 23.12 13.79
CA PRO A 394 -41.12 23.50 14.83
C PRO A 394 -41.27 22.75 16.16
N GLY A 395 -42.47 22.23 16.45
CA GLY A 395 -42.76 21.44 17.66
C GLY A 395 -41.94 20.15 17.77
N PHE A 396 -41.44 19.61 16.65
CA PHE A 396 -40.66 18.36 16.64
C PHE A 396 -39.15 18.56 16.87
N LYS A 397 -38.68 19.82 16.94
CA LYS A 397 -37.24 20.12 17.05
C LYS A 397 -36.58 19.48 18.25
N HIS A 398 -37.22 19.53 19.42
CA HIS A 398 -36.67 18.95 20.64
C HIS A 398 -36.63 17.43 20.56
N LEU A 399 -37.72 16.81 20.08
CA LEU A 399 -37.83 15.36 19.92
C LEU A 399 -36.75 14.80 18.99
N LEU A 400 -36.59 15.36 17.79
CA LEU A 400 -35.66 14.83 16.78
C LEU A 400 -34.19 15.01 17.17
N LYS A 401 -33.87 16.01 18.00
CA LYS A 401 -32.49 16.26 18.47
C LYS A 401 -32.04 15.33 19.58
N GLU A 402 -32.94 14.54 20.19
CA GLU A 402 -32.57 13.55 21.19
C GLU A 402 -31.99 12.26 20.58
N PHE A 403 -32.14 12.08 19.27
CA PHE A 403 -31.70 10.89 18.55
C PHE A 403 -30.49 11.22 17.68
N GLU A 404 -29.57 10.26 17.60
CA GLU A 404 -28.56 10.31 16.57
C GLU A 404 -29.21 10.04 15.21
N TRP A 405 -28.71 10.69 14.15
CA TRP A 405 -29.31 10.59 12.82
C TRP A 405 -29.41 9.13 12.34
N TYR A 406 -28.42 8.29 12.66
CA TYR A 406 -28.40 6.89 12.27
C TYR A 406 -29.38 6.03 13.08
N GLU A 407 -29.80 6.44 14.28
CA GLU A 407 -30.86 5.74 15.02
C GLU A 407 -32.20 5.92 14.31
N LEU A 408 -32.46 7.12 13.77
CA LEU A 408 -33.66 7.42 13.01
C LEU A 408 -33.69 6.71 11.64
N VAL A 409 -32.52 6.38 11.09
CA VAL A 409 -32.37 5.79 9.76
C VAL A 409 -32.28 4.27 9.83
N PHE A 410 -31.56 3.70 10.79
CA PHE A 410 -31.25 2.27 10.80
C PHE A 410 -32.24 1.43 11.60
N SER A 411 -32.77 1.94 12.72
CA SER A 411 -33.80 1.23 13.48
C SER A 411 -35.11 1.09 12.71
N ASP A 412 -35.91 0.07 13.03
CA ASP A 412 -37.25 -0.05 12.45
C ASP A 412 -38.17 1.08 12.96
N ILE A 413 -39.21 1.38 12.17
CA ILE A 413 -40.10 2.52 12.43
C ILE A 413 -40.82 2.34 13.77
N ALA A 414 -41.32 1.12 14.05
CA ALA A 414 -42.09 0.86 15.25
C ALA A 414 -41.23 1.04 16.51
N THR A 415 -40.00 0.52 16.52
CA THR A 415 -39.04 0.70 17.61
C THR A 415 -38.65 2.16 17.80
N THR A 416 -38.45 2.90 16.71
CA THR A 416 -38.12 4.33 16.76
C THR A 416 -39.26 5.14 17.38
N ILE A 417 -40.50 4.91 16.93
CA ILE A 417 -41.70 5.56 17.46
C ILE A 417 -41.94 5.18 18.93
N ASP A 418 -41.74 3.93 19.30
CA ASP A 418 -41.88 3.47 20.68
C ASP A 418 -40.84 4.12 21.61
N ARG A 419 -39.58 4.24 21.18
CA ARG A 419 -38.55 5.00 21.91
C ARG A 419 -38.94 6.47 22.07
N MET A 420 -39.44 7.11 21.01
CA MET A 420 -39.91 8.49 21.07
C MET A 420 -41.05 8.65 22.08
N LYS A 421 -42.04 7.76 22.09
CA LYS A 421 -43.16 7.77 23.06
C LYS A 421 -42.70 7.61 24.52
N ARG A 422 -41.64 6.82 24.75
CA ARG A 422 -41.08 6.59 26.09
C ARG A 422 -40.25 7.77 26.62
N ASN A 423 -39.46 8.41 25.75
CA ASN A 423 -38.62 9.55 26.13
C ASN A 423 -39.40 10.86 26.20
N ALA A 424 -40.36 11.05 25.30
CA ALA A 424 -41.17 12.23 25.22
C ALA A 424 -42.51 12.02 25.92
N GLY A 425 -42.66 12.57 27.12
CA GLY A 425 -43.96 12.77 27.78
C GLY A 425 -44.86 13.81 27.06
N LEU A 426 -44.82 13.85 25.72
CA LEU A 426 -45.44 14.89 24.90
C LEU A 426 -46.87 14.48 24.52
N ASN A 427 -47.84 14.97 25.28
CA ASN A 427 -49.22 15.07 24.83
C ASN A 427 -49.28 15.98 23.59
N GLY A 428 -49.81 15.48 22.45
CA GLY A 428 -50.08 16.29 21.25
C GLY A 428 -49.13 16.10 20.05
N VAL A 429 -48.20 15.14 20.08
CA VAL A 429 -47.34 14.80 18.92
C VAL A 429 -48.12 13.95 17.91
N ASN A 430 -48.19 14.40 16.65
CA ASN A 430 -48.73 13.60 15.56
C ASN A 430 -47.69 12.57 15.07
N TYR A 431 -47.71 11.36 15.64
CA TYR A 431 -46.75 10.31 15.30
C TYR A 431 -46.83 9.86 13.84
N THR A 432 -47.95 10.07 13.14
CA THR A 432 -48.07 9.78 11.71
C THR A 432 -47.16 10.67 10.85
N GLU A 433 -46.94 11.93 11.24
CA GLU A 433 -45.99 12.82 10.55
C GLU A 433 -44.54 12.35 10.72
N VAL A 434 -44.22 11.84 11.92
CA VAL A 434 -42.90 11.26 12.22
C VAL A 434 -42.67 9.98 11.43
N GLU A 435 -43.65 9.09 11.38
CA GLU A 435 -43.59 7.88 10.55
C GLU A 435 -43.36 8.23 9.08
N ASN A 436 -44.05 9.25 8.55
CA ASN A 436 -43.84 9.73 7.20
C ASN A 436 -42.43 10.28 6.97
N LEU A 437 -41.85 10.99 7.95
CA LEU A 437 -40.46 11.47 7.90
C LEU A 437 -39.48 10.30 7.88
N ILE A 438 -39.63 9.33 8.80
CA ILE A 438 -38.76 8.16 8.87
C ILE A 438 -38.85 7.34 7.56
N MET A 439 -40.04 7.21 6.97
CA MET A 439 -40.17 6.57 5.65
C MET A 439 -39.37 7.29 4.56
N ARG A 440 -39.26 8.63 4.60
CA ARG A 440 -38.41 9.38 3.66
C ARG A 440 -36.92 9.12 3.92
N PHE A 441 -36.51 9.06 5.19
CA PHE A 441 -35.14 8.64 5.55
C PHE A 441 -34.81 7.24 5.03
N LYS A 442 -35.73 6.27 5.16
CA LYS A 442 -35.56 4.91 4.63
C LYS A 442 -35.42 4.89 3.10
N LYS A 443 -36.13 5.75 2.37
CA LYS A 443 -35.96 5.89 0.92
C LYS A 443 -34.58 6.44 0.55
N ILE A 444 -34.11 7.47 1.27
CA ILE A 444 -32.76 8.02 1.09
C ILE A 444 -31.71 6.93 1.37
N TYR A 445 -31.85 6.20 2.47
CA TYR A 445 -30.97 5.10 2.84
C TYR A 445 -30.92 4.01 1.75
N GLN A 446 -32.07 3.57 1.25
CA GLN A 446 -32.12 2.59 0.16
C GLN A 446 -31.41 3.09 -1.09
N ALA A 447 -31.59 4.37 -1.44
CA ALA A 447 -30.91 4.97 -2.58
C ALA A 447 -29.37 4.95 -2.45
N VAL A 448 -28.84 5.11 -1.23
CA VAL A 448 -27.40 4.96 -0.93
C VAL A 448 -26.96 3.51 -1.05
N CYS A 449 -27.72 2.56 -0.46
CA CYS A 449 -27.43 1.13 -0.56
C CYS A 449 -27.37 0.64 -2.01
N ASP A 450 -28.27 1.15 -2.86
CA ASP A 450 -28.35 0.79 -4.28
C ASP A 450 -27.31 1.52 -5.15
N GLY A 451 -26.50 2.41 -4.57
CA GLY A 451 -25.52 3.22 -5.31
C GLY A 451 -26.14 4.24 -6.26
N SER A 452 -27.43 4.56 -6.08
CA SER A 452 -28.18 5.45 -6.97
C SER A 452 -27.95 6.95 -6.68
N VAL A 453 -27.14 7.26 -5.67
CA VAL A 453 -26.81 8.64 -5.30
C VAL A 453 -25.38 8.99 -5.71
N GLU A 454 -25.15 10.26 -5.99
CA GLU A 454 -23.87 10.75 -6.50
C GLU A 454 -22.91 11.16 -5.38
N THR A 455 -22.60 10.24 -4.44
CA THR A 455 -21.69 10.50 -3.30
C THR A 455 -20.36 11.12 -3.75
N TRP A 456 -19.82 10.66 -4.89
CA TRP A 456 -18.57 11.13 -5.47
C TRP A 456 -18.52 12.65 -5.74
N LYS A 457 -19.68 13.33 -5.87
CA LYS A 457 -19.76 14.80 -6.05
C LYS A 457 -19.38 15.59 -4.79
N MET A 458 -19.19 14.90 -3.67
CA MET A 458 -18.74 15.47 -2.41
C MET A 458 -17.22 15.41 -2.23
N LEU A 459 -16.56 14.59 -3.05
CA LEU A 459 -15.14 14.31 -2.93
C LEU A 459 -14.29 15.25 -3.77
N GLY A 460 -13.03 15.39 -3.36
CA GLY A 460 -11.99 16.03 -4.15
C GLY A 460 -11.73 15.31 -5.46
N LYS A 461 -11.15 16.02 -6.43
CA LYS A 461 -10.99 15.52 -7.80
C LYS A 461 -10.10 14.29 -7.92
N GLY A 462 -9.15 14.11 -7.01
CA GLY A 462 -8.29 12.93 -6.95
C GLY A 462 -8.97 11.79 -6.20
N THR A 463 -9.49 12.07 -5.01
CA THR A 463 -10.16 11.05 -4.16
C THR A 463 -11.43 10.50 -4.81
N ARG A 464 -12.17 11.29 -5.60
CA ARG A 464 -13.34 10.82 -6.36
C ARG A 464 -13.00 9.73 -7.38
N ARG A 465 -11.80 9.72 -7.96
CA ARG A 465 -11.37 8.71 -8.95
C ARG A 465 -11.17 7.36 -8.28
N VAL A 466 -10.51 7.35 -7.13
CA VAL A 466 -10.31 6.13 -6.32
C VAL A 466 -11.64 5.62 -5.76
N TYR A 467 -12.51 6.53 -5.29
CA TYR A 467 -13.86 6.17 -4.87
C TYR A 467 -14.66 5.49 -6.01
N ASN A 468 -14.64 6.07 -7.22
CA ASN A 468 -15.32 5.51 -8.38
C ASN A 468 -14.73 4.16 -8.80
N PHE A 469 -13.41 4.01 -8.78
CA PHE A 469 -12.76 2.72 -9.04
C PHE A 469 -13.27 1.63 -8.09
N ILE A 470 -13.33 1.92 -6.78
CA ILE A 470 -13.79 0.96 -5.78
C ILE A 470 -15.29 0.66 -5.94
N ARG A 471 -16.14 1.69 -6.07
CA ARG A 471 -17.60 1.52 -6.11
C ARG A 471 -18.09 0.99 -7.45
N ASN A 472 -17.58 1.51 -8.55
CA ASN A 472 -18.10 1.27 -9.89
C ASN A 472 -17.30 0.20 -10.62
N ASP A 473 -15.97 0.27 -10.62
CA ASP A 473 -15.15 -0.64 -11.43
C ASP A 473 -14.95 -2.00 -10.74
N LEU A 474 -14.72 -2.00 -9.42
CA LEU A 474 -14.64 -3.23 -8.62
C LEU A 474 -16.03 -3.74 -8.16
N HIS A 475 -17.09 -2.96 -8.40
CA HIS A 475 -18.46 -3.25 -7.97
C HIS A 475 -18.55 -3.58 -6.46
N ILE A 476 -17.98 -2.71 -5.62
CA ILE A 476 -18.03 -2.87 -4.16
C ILE A 476 -19.14 -1.99 -3.59
N PRO A 477 -20.25 -2.57 -3.09
CA PRO A 477 -21.41 -1.80 -2.63
C PRO A 477 -21.14 -1.10 -1.28
N PHE A 478 -22.05 -0.19 -0.91
CA PHE A 478 -22.18 0.30 0.46
C PHE A 478 -22.38 -0.88 1.42
N PHE A 479 -21.63 -0.94 2.52
CA PHE A 479 -21.73 -2.04 3.47
C PHE A 479 -22.87 -1.81 4.48
N CYS A 480 -23.84 -2.72 4.51
CA CYS A 480 -24.99 -2.73 5.42
C CYS A 480 -25.40 -4.17 5.83
N GLY A 481 -24.42 -5.07 6.01
CA GLY A 481 -24.65 -6.43 6.48
C GLY A 481 -25.05 -7.47 5.44
N GLN A 482 -24.99 -7.13 4.14
CA GLN A 482 -25.40 -8.01 3.04
C GLN A 482 -24.42 -9.17 2.76
N GLU A 483 -23.13 -8.99 3.03
CA GLU A 483 -22.08 -9.97 2.76
C GLU A 483 -20.87 -9.72 3.68
N GLY A 484 -20.02 -10.72 3.89
CA GLY A 484 -18.81 -10.54 4.71
C GLY A 484 -17.83 -9.55 4.09
N ILE A 485 -17.35 -8.58 4.89
CA ILE A 485 -16.40 -7.54 4.46
C ILE A 485 -15.15 -8.10 3.76
N HIS A 486 -14.70 -9.30 4.15
CA HIS A 486 -13.54 -9.98 3.55
C HIS A 486 -13.64 -10.18 2.03
N VAL A 487 -14.84 -10.34 1.49
CA VAL A 487 -15.05 -10.48 0.03
C VAL A 487 -14.64 -9.21 -0.70
N TRP A 488 -14.97 -8.04 -0.14
CA TRP A 488 -14.63 -6.74 -0.71
C TRP A 488 -13.18 -6.36 -0.46
N LEU A 489 -12.64 -6.69 0.71
CA LEU A 489 -11.21 -6.53 0.97
C LEU A 489 -10.37 -7.34 -0.04
N GLN A 490 -10.75 -8.58 -0.34
CA GLN A 490 -10.01 -9.39 -1.31
C GLN A 490 -10.02 -8.78 -2.71
N LYS A 491 -11.15 -8.21 -3.17
CA LYS A 491 -11.20 -7.53 -4.48
C LYS A 491 -10.24 -6.34 -4.56
N ILE A 492 -10.19 -5.51 -3.51
CA ILE A 492 -9.28 -4.35 -3.47
C ILE A 492 -7.83 -4.84 -3.39
N LEU A 493 -7.53 -5.83 -2.55
CA LEU A 493 -6.20 -6.40 -2.44
C LEU A 493 -5.72 -7.00 -3.77
N ASP A 494 -6.59 -7.75 -4.45
CA ASP A 494 -6.34 -8.28 -5.79
C ASP A 494 -6.01 -7.16 -6.78
N SER A 495 -6.76 -6.05 -6.76
CA SER A 495 -6.50 -4.91 -7.66
C SER A 495 -5.14 -4.25 -7.42
N ILE A 496 -4.66 -4.24 -6.17
CA ILE A 496 -3.32 -3.74 -5.83
C ILE A 496 -2.26 -4.74 -6.32
N GLN A 497 -2.45 -6.04 -6.04
CA GLN A 497 -1.47 -7.08 -6.37
C GLN A 497 -1.37 -7.37 -7.87
N LYS A 498 -2.48 -7.21 -8.60
CA LYS A 498 -2.55 -7.34 -10.07
C LYS A 498 -2.24 -6.04 -10.80
N ARG A 499 -2.05 -4.94 -10.05
CA ARG A 499 -1.68 -3.61 -10.55
C ARG A 499 -2.80 -2.87 -11.30
N ASP A 500 -4.04 -3.33 -11.20
CA ASP A 500 -5.21 -2.71 -11.83
C ASP A 500 -5.43 -1.27 -11.31
N ILE A 501 -5.10 -1.00 -10.04
CA ILE A 501 -5.24 0.33 -9.44
C ILE A 501 -4.19 1.34 -9.95
N GLU A 502 -3.09 0.88 -10.56
CA GLU A 502 -2.00 1.77 -10.99
C GLU A 502 -2.44 2.71 -12.12
N ASP A 503 -3.34 2.27 -13.01
CA ASP A 503 -3.90 3.14 -14.04
C ASP A 503 -4.65 4.33 -13.43
N VAL A 504 -5.36 4.12 -12.31
CA VAL A 504 -6.05 5.18 -11.56
C VAL A 504 -5.03 6.13 -10.92
N LEU A 505 -3.92 5.61 -10.38
CA LEU A 505 -2.85 6.44 -9.83
C LEU A 505 -2.20 7.30 -10.91
N MET A 506 -1.90 6.72 -12.07
CA MET A 506 -1.30 7.45 -13.19
C MET A 506 -2.23 8.54 -13.71
N ASP A 507 -3.53 8.27 -13.81
CA ASP A 507 -4.54 9.27 -14.18
C ASP A 507 -4.59 10.43 -13.16
N ILE A 508 -4.54 10.15 -11.86
CA ILE A 508 -4.51 11.16 -10.80
C ILE A 508 -3.25 12.02 -10.87
N PHE A 509 -2.07 11.40 -10.85
CA PHE A 509 -0.81 12.10 -10.63
C PHE A 509 -0.19 12.68 -11.91
N SER A 510 -0.60 12.23 -13.10
CA SER A 510 -0.17 12.84 -14.37
C SER A 510 -0.68 14.29 -14.54
N GLU A 511 -1.85 14.62 -13.97
CA GLU A 511 -2.42 15.97 -13.97
C GLU A 511 -1.69 16.94 -13.03
N LEU A 512 -1.03 16.41 -11.99
CA LEU A 512 -0.26 17.21 -11.04
C LEU A 512 1.00 17.82 -11.67
N GLY A 513 1.43 17.30 -12.82
CA GLY A 513 2.62 17.78 -13.53
C GLY A 513 3.95 17.36 -12.89
N HIS A 514 3.92 16.60 -11.79
CA HIS A 514 5.10 16.01 -11.17
C HIS A 514 5.40 14.66 -11.82
N ALA A 515 6.06 14.71 -12.98
CA ALA A 515 6.83 13.58 -13.50
C ALA A 515 8.20 13.56 -12.82
N THR A 516 8.27 13.09 -11.57
CA THR A 516 9.53 12.73 -10.92
C THR A 516 9.40 11.41 -10.19
#